data_AF-X6MW17-F1
#
_entry.id   AF-X6MW17-F1
#
_cell.length_a   1.000
_cell.length_b   1.000
_cell.length_c   1.000
_cell.angle_alpha   90.00
_cell.angle_beta   90.00
_cell.angle_gamma   90.00
#
_symmetry.space_group_name_H-M   'P 1'
#
loop_
_entity.id
_entity.type
_entity.pdbx_description
1 polymer ?
#
loop_
_entity_poly.entity_id
_entity_poly.type
_entity_poly.pdbx_seq_one_letter_code
_entity_poly.pdbx_strand_id
1 'polypeptide(L)'
;MLIDNFKKKKKKKGHRIVRVPYDCCLPMVFDGEEFSMGVRAWTHGYDLYAPCKSFAFHPYQRAKKPPMFWEQPDEGRQSRSENRIKAILGMPVEEDDYDKTDIQRYGLGAIRPLQTYLTVFGINLQTREVKSNCAEAFSGALHDRLHAFLRHDGRGIDYNNVYIPAQTSTKHHIERKKETFLLFFFCGVLSDSSSLLSKKNKNY
;
A
#
# COMPACT_ATOMS: atom_id res chain seq x y z
N MET A 1 -13.46 40.09 12.96
CA MET A 1 -14.68 39.42 12.47
C MET A 1 -14.67 39.40 10.94
N LEU A 2 -14.17 38.33 10.34
CA LEU A 2 -14.41 38.00 8.93
C LEU A 2 -14.86 36.53 8.93
N ILE A 3 -16.09 36.37 9.39
CA ILE A 3 -16.81 35.11 9.46
C ILE A 3 -17.55 34.95 8.13
N ASP A 4 -17.42 33.76 7.57
CA ASP A 4 -18.32 33.10 6.61
C ASP A 4 -18.59 33.78 5.27
N ASN A 5 -17.91 33.29 4.23
CA ASN A 5 -18.55 33.07 2.92
C ASN A 5 -17.79 32.11 1.98
N PHE A 6 -17.11 31.09 2.52
CA PHE A 6 -16.81 29.91 1.70
C PHE A 6 -18.10 29.10 1.52
N LYS A 7 -18.93 29.53 0.56
CA LYS A 7 -20.00 28.70 -0.01
C LYS A 7 -19.41 27.31 -0.27
N LYS A 8 -19.81 26.33 0.53
CA LYS A 8 -19.51 24.90 0.32
C LYS A 8 -20.12 24.48 -1.00
N LYS A 9 -19.46 24.77 -2.13
CA LYS A 9 -19.69 24.05 -3.39
C LYS A 9 -19.49 22.59 -3.03
N LYS A 10 -20.57 21.80 -3.03
CA LYS A 10 -20.50 20.34 -2.90
C LYS A 10 -19.64 19.84 -4.07
N LYS A 11 -18.33 19.78 -3.87
CA LYS A 11 -17.42 19.11 -4.81
C LYS A 11 -17.96 17.69 -4.93
N LYS A 12 -18.36 17.26 -6.13
CA LYS A 12 -18.72 15.87 -6.41
C LYS A 12 -17.45 15.03 -6.20
N LYS A 13 -17.20 14.66 -4.95
CA LYS A 13 -16.09 13.77 -4.58
C LYS A 13 -16.50 12.37 -5.00
N GLY A 14 -15.57 11.61 -5.57
CA GLY A 14 -15.82 10.20 -5.89
C GLY A 14 -16.23 9.42 -4.62
N HIS A 15 -17.09 8.43 -4.80
CA HIS A 15 -17.66 7.63 -3.70
C HIS A 15 -16.56 7.09 -2.74
N ARG A 16 -15.44 6.61 -3.30
CA ARG A 16 -14.25 6.17 -2.55
C ARG A 16 -13.68 7.25 -1.64
N ILE A 17 -13.54 8.49 -2.11
CA ILE A 17 -12.97 9.60 -1.33
C ILE A 17 -13.88 9.98 -0.16
N VAL A 18 -15.20 9.83 -0.33
CA VAL A 18 -16.18 10.15 0.72
C VAL A 18 -16.19 9.08 1.81
N ARG A 19 -16.21 7.79 1.43
CA ARG A 19 -16.23 6.66 2.38
C ARG A 19 -14.86 6.37 3.00
N VAL A 20 -13.79 6.50 2.22
CA VAL A 20 -12.40 6.23 2.64
C VAL A 20 -11.54 7.47 2.35
N PRO A 21 -11.68 8.52 3.17
CA PRO A 21 -10.89 9.73 3.00
C PRO A 21 -9.41 9.48 3.27
N TYR A 22 -8.55 10.31 2.65
CA TYR A 22 -7.16 10.45 3.07
C TYR A 22 -7.11 10.81 4.55
N ASP A 23 -6.27 10.10 5.30
CA ASP A 23 -6.12 10.33 6.72
C ASP A 23 -5.35 11.64 6.93
N CYS A 24 -5.97 12.59 7.61
CA CYS A 24 -5.37 13.90 7.86
C CYS A 24 -4.28 13.85 8.92
N CYS A 25 -4.24 12.78 9.72
CA CYS A 25 -3.34 12.61 10.85
C CYS A 25 -2.09 11.78 10.49
N LEU A 26 -1.66 11.82 9.22
CA LEU A 26 -0.45 11.15 8.73
C LEU A 26 0.59 12.14 8.17
N PRO A 27 1.02 13.17 8.92
CA PRO A 27 2.09 14.05 8.45
C PRO A 27 3.41 13.29 8.25
N MET A 28 4.14 13.65 7.20
CA MET A 28 5.50 13.17 6.95
C MET A 28 5.62 11.66 6.69
N VAL A 29 4.50 10.93 6.53
CA VAL A 29 4.51 9.56 6.04
C VAL A 29 4.72 9.51 4.53
N PHE A 30 5.51 8.55 4.07
CA PHE A 30 5.77 8.29 2.66
C PHE A 30 5.76 6.81 2.31
N ASP A 31 6.13 5.96 3.27
CA ASP A 31 5.99 4.52 3.13
C ASP A 31 4.78 4.05 3.95
N GLY A 32 3.86 3.38 3.26
CA GLY A 32 2.79 2.61 3.88
C GLY A 32 1.42 3.30 3.89
N GLU A 33 1.31 4.58 3.55
CA GLU A 33 0.02 5.23 3.37
C GLU A 33 -0.74 4.66 2.17
N GLU A 34 -0.05 4.22 1.11
CA GLU A 34 -0.74 3.60 -0.03
C GLU A 34 -1.28 2.22 0.34
N PHE A 35 -0.52 1.43 1.12
CA PHE A 35 -1.00 0.17 1.66
C PHE A 35 -2.19 0.38 2.59
N SER A 36 -2.10 1.31 3.54
CA SER A 36 -3.18 1.68 4.44
C SER A 36 -4.44 2.09 3.65
N MET A 37 -4.29 2.96 2.65
CA MET A 37 -5.40 3.40 1.80
C MET A 37 -6.03 2.25 1.01
N GLY A 38 -5.20 1.40 0.40
CA GLY A 38 -5.63 0.25 -0.39
C GLY A 38 -6.42 -0.75 0.44
N VAL A 39 -5.89 -1.13 1.60
CA VAL A 39 -6.54 -2.07 2.53
C VAL A 39 -7.82 -1.49 3.12
N ARG A 40 -7.82 -0.20 3.51
CA ARG A 40 -9.03 0.48 3.98
C ARG A 40 -10.10 0.52 2.88
N ALA A 41 -9.73 0.85 1.64
CA ALA A 41 -10.66 0.78 0.52
C ALA A 41 -11.20 -0.65 0.32
N TRP A 42 -10.32 -1.65 0.32
CA TRP A 42 -10.71 -3.03 0.11
C TRP A 42 -11.67 -3.56 1.18
N THR A 43 -11.41 -3.27 2.46
CA THR A 43 -12.29 -3.63 3.60
C THR A 43 -13.63 -2.89 3.59
N HIS A 44 -13.71 -1.73 2.92
CA HIS A 44 -14.96 -1.02 2.61
C HIS A 44 -15.68 -1.55 1.36
N GLY A 45 -15.22 -2.65 0.78
CA GLY A 45 -15.86 -3.32 -0.36
C GLY A 45 -15.47 -2.77 -1.74
N TYR A 46 -14.42 -1.96 -1.84
CA TYR A 46 -13.93 -1.50 -3.14
C TYR A 46 -13.06 -2.57 -3.79
N ASP A 47 -13.27 -2.80 -5.08
CA ASP A 47 -12.36 -3.59 -5.91
C ASP A 47 -11.23 -2.71 -6.43
N LEU A 48 -9.99 -3.22 -6.36
CA LEU A 48 -8.80 -2.52 -6.83
C LEU A 48 -8.42 -3.10 -8.19
N TYR A 49 -8.34 -2.23 -9.19
CA TYR A 49 -8.00 -2.63 -10.56
C TYR A 49 -6.69 -1.95 -10.97
N ALA A 50 -5.80 -2.74 -11.57
CA ALA A 50 -4.64 -2.22 -12.29
C ALA A 50 -4.96 -2.20 -13.79
N PRO A 51 -4.58 -1.13 -14.52
CA PRO A 51 -4.71 -1.12 -15.96
C PRO A 51 -3.77 -2.16 -16.58
N CYS A 52 -4.20 -2.85 -17.64
CA CYS A 52 -3.34 -3.82 -18.36
C CYS A 52 -2.14 -3.17 -19.07
N LYS A 53 -2.18 -1.84 -19.26
CA LYS A 53 -1.13 -1.06 -19.91
C LYS A 53 -0.82 0.18 -19.08
N SER A 54 0.46 0.48 -18.92
CA SER A 54 0.93 1.72 -18.30
C SER A 54 0.65 2.90 -19.22
N PHE A 55 0.00 3.93 -18.68
CA PHE A 55 -0.33 5.17 -19.42
C PHE A 55 0.41 6.40 -18.87
N ALA A 56 0.99 6.29 -17.69
CA ALA A 56 1.74 7.35 -17.03
C ALA A 56 3.04 6.79 -16.47
N PHE A 57 4.12 7.55 -16.60
CA PHE A 57 5.45 7.18 -16.14
C PHE A 57 5.98 8.26 -15.20
N HIS A 58 6.68 7.84 -14.14
CA HIS A 58 7.34 8.74 -13.22
C HIS A 58 8.87 8.58 -13.34
N PRO A 59 9.62 9.61 -13.77
CA PRO A 59 11.06 9.53 -13.81
C PRO A 59 11.65 9.64 -12.39
N TYR A 60 12.10 8.51 -11.87
CA TYR A 60 12.79 8.43 -10.58
C TYR A 60 14.19 9.04 -10.63
N GLN A 61 14.90 8.88 -11.75
CA GLN A 61 16.22 9.48 -11.94
C GLN A 61 16.07 10.86 -12.56
N ARG A 62 16.58 11.87 -11.86
CA ARG A 62 16.61 13.27 -12.32
C ARG A 62 18.04 13.78 -12.23
N ALA A 63 18.47 14.54 -13.24
CA ALA A 63 19.83 15.10 -13.28
C ALA A 63 20.14 16.00 -12.08
N LYS A 64 19.14 16.76 -11.62
CA LYS A 64 19.19 17.54 -10.37
C LYS A 64 18.14 16.99 -9.41
N LYS A 65 18.58 16.58 -8.22
CA LYS A 65 17.67 16.13 -7.15
C LYS A 65 16.93 17.36 -6.58
N PRO A 66 15.58 17.40 -6.61
CA PRO A 66 14.83 18.42 -5.91
C PRO A 66 14.98 18.23 -4.39
N PRO A 67 14.69 19.28 -3.58
CA PRO A 67 14.60 19.09 -2.14
C PRO A 67 13.48 18.10 -1.82
N MET A 68 13.78 17.18 -0.91
CA MET A 68 12.86 16.12 -0.53
C MET A 68 12.19 16.47 0.80
N PHE A 69 10.95 16.03 1.00
CA PHE A 69 10.19 16.42 2.19
C PHE A 69 10.85 15.91 3.49
N TRP A 70 11.55 14.77 3.45
CA TRP A 70 12.29 14.22 4.60
C TRP A 70 13.56 14.99 4.96
N GLU A 71 13.95 16.00 4.17
CA GLU A 71 15.04 16.91 4.53
C GLU A 71 14.57 18.00 5.50
N GLN A 72 13.26 18.10 5.74
CA GLN A 72 12.68 19.01 6.72
C GLN A 72 12.73 18.40 8.14
N PRO A 73 12.87 19.24 9.19
CA PRO A 73 12.74 18.77 10.57
C PRO A 73 11.38 18.08 10.80
N ASP A 74 11.41 16.83 11.24
CA ASP A 74 10.21 16.00 11.42
C ASP A 74 9.63 16.07 12.83
N GLU A 75 10.48 16.23 13.86
CA GLU A 75 10.07 16.21 15.28
C GLU A 75 9.26 14.96 15.68
N GLY A 76 9.56 13.82 15.04
CA GLY A 76 8.91 12.53 15.29
C GLY A 76 7.50 12.38 14.69
N ARG A 77 7.06 13.32 13.84
CA ARG A 77 5.75 13.26 13.17
C ARG A 77 5.63 12.03 12.26
N GLN A 78 6.70 11.63 11.59
CA GLN A 78 6.73 10.41 10.79
C GLN A 78 6.49 9.17 11.67
N SER A 79 7.22 9.02 12.77
CA SER A 79 7.09 7.87 13.69
C SER A 79 5.66 7.75 14.24
N ARG A 80 5.07 8.87 14.68
CA ARG A 80 3.67 8.92 15.14
C ARG A 80 2.68 8.54 14.04
N SER A 81 2.92 8.97 12.80
CA SER A 81 2.08 8.59 11.65
C SER A 81 2.18 7.10 11.31
N GLU A 82 3.40 6.54 11.34
CA GLU A 82 3.63 5.10 11.15
C GLU A 82 2.97 4.28 12.27
N ASN A 83 3.07 4.73 13.52
CA ASN A 83 2.40 4.11 14.67
C ASN A 83 0.87 4.14 14.52
N ARG A 84 0.30 5.25 14.02
CA ARG A 84 -1.13 5.33 13.69
C ARG A 84 -1.53 4.31 12.63
N ILE A 85 -0.76 4.17 11.55
CA ILE A 85 -1.02 3.16 10.50
C ILE A 85 -0.96 1.75 11.11
N LYS A 86 0.07 1.45 11.90
CA LYS A 86 0.22 0.17 12.60
C LYS A 86 -1.01 -0.11 13.49
N ALA A 87 -1.45 0.87 14.27
CA ALA A 87 -2.63 0.75 15.13
C ALA A 87 -3.91 0.46 14.33
N ILE A 88 -4.14 1.18 13.23
CA ILE A 88 -5.31 0.96 12.35
C ILE A 88 -5.30 -0.45 11.74
N LEU A 89 -4.12 -0.97 11.40
CA LEU A 89 -3.94 -2.29 10.80
C LEU A 89 -3.87 -3.43 11.83
N GLY A 90 -3.85 -3.12 13.14
CA GLY A 90 -3.69 -4.12 14.21
C GLY A 90 -2.28 -4.72 14.31
N MET A 91 -1.27 -3.98 13.84
CA MET A 91 0.14 -4.33 13.98
C MET A 91 0.67 -3.97 15.38
N PRO A 92 1.73 -4.65 15.87
CA PRO A 92 2.44 -4.23 17.06
C PRO A 92 2.98 -2.81 16.89
N VAL A 93 2.60 -1.93 17.81
CA VAL A 93 3.10 -0.56 17.91
C VAL A 93 4.22 -0.54 18.95
N GLU A 94 5.35 0.08 18.62
CA GLU A 94 6.51 0.15 19.54
C GLU A 94 6.20 1.04 20.75
N GLU A 95 5.46 2.14 20.55
CA GLU A 95 5.04 3.09 21.57
C GLU A 95 3.61 3.56 21.29
N ASP A 96 2.76 3.70 22.31
CA ASP A 96 1.40 4.29 22.17
C ASP A 96 1.44 5.83 22.04
N ASP A 97 2.38 6.33 21.22
CA ASP A 97 2.50 7.73 20.81
C ASP A 97 2.09 7.86 19.34
N TYR A 98 0.84 8.26 19.13
CA TYR A 98 0.29 8.66 17.85
C TYR A 98 -1.02 9.44 18.02
N ASP A 99 -1.38 10.21 17.00
CA ASP A 99 -2.64 10.93 16.97
C ASP A 99 -3.81 9.94 16.90
N LYS A 100 -4.77 10.03 17.84
CA LYS A 100 -5.98 9.18 17.92
C LYS A 100 -7.24 9.88 17.37
N THR A 101 -7.13 11.12 16.92
CA THR A 101 -8.24 11.90 16.35
C THR A 101 -8.91 11.14 15.21
N ASP A 102 -10.23 11.03 15.28
CA ASP A 102 -11.09 10.42 14.27
C ASP A 102 -10.64 9.03 13.80
N ILE A 103 -9.94 8.25 14.64
CA ILE A 103 -9.34 6.96 14.21
C ILE A 103 -10.38 6.00 13.63
N GLN A 104 -11.63 6.02 14.13
CA GLN A 104 -12.73 5.23 13.59
C GLN A 104 -13.12 5.64 12.16
N ARG A 105 -13.08 6.95 11.85
CA ARG A 105 -13.35 7.47 10.50
C ARG A 105 -12.28 7.03 9.50
N TYR A 106 -11.05 6.88 9.97
CA TYR A 106 -9.92 6.44 9.18
C TYR A 106 -9.60 4.95 9.37
N GLY A 107 -10.50 4.20 10.01
CA GLY A 107 -10.34 2.79 10.29
C GLY A 107 -10.62 1.89 9.09
N LEU A 108 -10.59 0.59 9.36
CA LEU A 108 -10.96 -0.47 8.43
C LEU A 108 -12.48 -0.54 8.23
N GLY A 109 -12.91 -1.01 7.08
CA GLY A 109 -14.32 -1.27 6.79
C GLY A 109 -14.78 -2.64 7.32
N ALA A 110 -16.10 -2.82 7.42
CA ALA A 110 -16.72 -4.06 7.90
C ALA A 110 -17.19 -5.00 6.77
N ILE A 111 -17.05 -4.62 5.50
CA ILE A 111 -17.61 -5.40 4.37
C ILE A 111 -16.73 -6.60 4.04
N ARG A 112 -15.40 -6.45 4.13
CA ARG A 112 -14.46 -7.56 3.92
C ARG A 112 -13.49 -7.67 5.09
N PRO A 113 -13.30 -8.87 5.68
CA PRO A 113 -12.34 -9.05 6.77
C PRO A 113 -10.91 -8.80 6.31
N LEU A 114 -10.15 -7.98 7.05
CA LEU A 114 -8.73 -7.73 6.77
C LEU A 114 -7.95 -9.04 6.63
N GLN A 115 -8.24 -10.02 7.49
CA GLN A 115 -7.53 -11.31 7.48
C GLN A 115 -7.60 -12.00 6.12
N THR A 116 -8.72 -11.90 5.39
CA THR A 116 -8.84 -12.47 4.04
C THR A 116 -7.83 -11.83 3.09
N TYR A 117 -7.68 -10.50 3.11
CA TYR A 117 -6.67 -9.80 2.30
C TYR A 117 -5.26 -10.27 2.65
N LEU A 118 -4.95 -10.33 3.95
CA LEU A 118 -3.63 -10.74 4.45
C LEU A 118 -3.29 -12.17 4.01
N THR A 119 -4.23 -13.11 4.15
CA THR A 119 -3.99 -14.50 3.76
C THR A 119 -3.84 -14.63 2.24
N VAL A 120 -4.70 -13.98 1.44
CA VAL A 120 -4.69 -14.10 -0.04
C VAL A 120 -3.37 -13.65 -0.64
N PHE A 121 -2.82 -12.57 -0.10
CA PHE A 121 -1.56 -11.97 -0.57
C PHE A 121 -0.34 -12.41 0.25
N GLY A 122 -0.52 -13.27 1.25
CA GLY A 122 0.55 -13.85 2.05
C GLY A 122 1.29 -12.85 2.94
N ILE A 123 0.56 -11.92 3.57
CA ILE A 123 1.09 -10.87 4.46
C ILE A 123 0.85 -11.28 5.92
N ASN A 124 1.90 -11.29 6.73
CA ASN A 124 1.81 -11.47 8.17
C ASN A 124 2.20 -10.16 8.89
N LEU A 125 1.19 -9.49 9.44
CA LEU A 125 1.35 -8.22 10.15
C LEU A 125 2.07 -8.34 11.50
N GLN A 126 2.04 -9.51 12.13
CA GLN A 126 2.67 -9.75 13.43
C GLN A 126 4.17 -10.05 13.28
N THR A 127 4.52 -10.97 12.37
CA THR A 127 5.93 -11.30 12.10
C THR A 127 6.61 -10.32 11.14
N ARG A 128 5.82 -9.41 10.52
CA ARG A 128 6.28 -8.45 9.50
C ARG A 128 6.89 -9.15 8.27
N GLU A 129 6.35 -10.32 7.93
CA GLU A 129 6.79 -11.14 6.81
C GLU A 129 5.78 -11.06 5.66
N VAL A 130 6.26 -11.13 4.42
CA VAL A 130 5.39 -11.22 3.24
C VAL A 130 5.93 -12.27 2.27
N LYS A 131 5.03 -13.13 1.79
CA LYS A 131 5.33 -14.06 0.69
C LYS A 131 5.60 -13.25 -0.58
N SER A 132 6.75 -13.49 -1.21
CA SER A 132 7.01 -12.93 -2.53
C SER A 132 6.03 -13.52 -3.54
N ASN A 133 5.16 -12.67 -4.09
CA ASN A 133 4.29 -13.01 -5.20
C ASN A 133 4.87 -12.52 -6.54
N CYS A 134 6.13 -12.08 -6.57
CA CYS A 134 6.66 -11.36 -7.73
C CYS A 134 6.70 -12.22 -8.99
N ALA A 135 7.19 -13.47 -8.88
CA ALA A 135 7.25 -14.38 -10.02
C ALA A 135 5.84 -14.68 -10.58
N GLU A 136 4.85 -14.89 -9.69
CA GLU A 136 3.46 -15.16 -10.09
C GLU A 136 2.77 -13.91 -10.67
N ALA A 137 3.07 -12.72 -10.13
CA ALA A 137 2.51 -11.47 -10.63
C ALA A 137 3.10 -11.12 -12.01
N PHE A 138 4.40 -11.32 -12.20
CA PHE A 138 5.08 -11.07 -13.47
C PHE A 138 4.64 -12.05 -14.57
N SER A 139 4.47 -13.33 -14.24
CA SER A 139 4.00 -14.33 -15.21
C SER A 139 2.50 -14.23 -15.53
N GLY A 140 1.73 -13.47 -14.75
CA GLY A 140 0.27 -13.43 -14.83
C GLY A 140 -0.43 -14.55 -14.05
N ALA A 141 0.30 -15.57 -13.58
CA ALA A 141 -0.26 -16.70 -12.85
C ALA A 141 -1.04 -16.28 -11.59
N LEU A 142 -0.62 -15.20 -10.91
CA LEU A 142 -1.36 -14.63 -9.78
C LEU A 142 -2.75 -14.14 -10.21
N HIS A 143 -2.83 -13.47 -11.37
CA HIS A 143 -4.09 -12.97 -11.91
C HIS A 143 -4.98 -14.13 -12.35
N ASP A 144 -4.45 -15.12 -13.07
CA ASP A 144 -5.20 -16.29 -13.52
C ASP A 144 -5.79 -17.06 -12.33
N ARG A 145 -4.99 -17.26 -11.27
CA ARG A 145 -5.44 -17.89 -10.01
C ARG A 145 -6.59 -17.14 -9.35
N LEU A 146 -6.54 -15.81 -9.34
CA LEU A 146 -7.60 -14.99 -8.75
C LEU A 146 -8.83 -14.91 -9.66
N HIS A 147 -8.65 -14.82 -10.97
CA HIS A 147 -9.74 -14.76 -11.97
C HIS A 147 -10.60 -16.03 -12.02
N ALA A 148 -10.07 -17.17 -11.57
CA ALA A 148 -10.89 -18.36 -11.32
C ALA A 148 -12.05 -18.11 -10.35
N PHE A 149 -11.95 -17.06 -9.53
CA PHE A 149 -12.97 -16.62 -8.57
C PHE A 149 -13.60 -15.27 -8.96
N LEU A 150 -13.63 -14.93 -10.26
CA LEU A 150 -14.32 -13.73 -10.74
C LEU A 150 -15.82 -13.81 -10.37
N ARG A 151 -16.37 -12.72 -9.86
CA ARG A 151 -17.81 -12.65 -9.55
C ARG A 151 -18.66 -12.80 -10.82
N HIS A 152 -19.90 -13.26 -10.63
CA HIS A 152 -20.87 -13.49 -11.72
C HIS A 152 -21.16 -12.23 -12.57
N ASP A 153 -20.99 -11.03 -11.99
CA ASP A 153 -21.17 -9.75 -12.67
C ASP A 153 -19.96 -9.34 -13.52
N GLY A 154 -18.92 -10.18 -13.57
CA GLY A 154 -17.68 -9.95 -14.30
C GLY A 154 -16.79 -8.87 -13.67
N ARG A 155 -17.05 -8.45 -12.42
CA ARG A 155 -16.32 -7.35 -11.78
C ARG A 155 -15.75 -7.79 -10.45
N GLY A 156 -14.43 -7.77 -10.31
CA GLY A 156 -13.79 -8.06 -9.02
C GLY A 156 -13.88 -9.52 -8.60
N ILE A 157 -13.17 -9.86 -7.53
CA ILE A 157 -12.95 -11.25 -7.12
C ILE A 157 -13.84 -11.60 -5.92
N ASP A 158 -14.42 -12.79 -5.94
CA ASP A 158 -15.10 -13.36 -4.78
C ASP A 158 -14.10 -13.98 -3.82
N TYR A 159 -13.54 -13.12 -2.96
CA TYR A 159 -12.53 -13.50 -1.97
C TYR A 159 -13.01 -14.50 -0.91
N ASN A 160 -14.32 -14.76 -0.80
CA ASN A 160 -14.83 -15.79 0.13
C ASN A 160 -14.48 -17.21 -0.35
N ASN A 161 -14.29 -17.38 -1.66
CA ASN A 161 -14.05 -18.66 -2.29
C ASN A 161 -12.59 -18.87 -2.70
N VAL A 162 -11.76 -17.82 -2.62
CA VAL A 162 -10.34 -17.90 -3.00
C VAL A 162 -9.63 -18.92 -2.12
N TYR A 163 -9.30 -20.07 -2.70
CA TYR A 163 -8.52 -21.09 -2.04
C TYR A 163 -7.05 -20.64 -1.90
N ILE A 164 -6.53 -20.70 -0.69
CA ILE A 164 -5.14 -20.41 -0.39
C ILE A 164 -4.54 -21.70 0.13
N PRO A 165 -3.68 -22.38 -0.65
CA PRO A 165 -2.98 -23.56 -0.17
C PRO A 165 -2.21 -23.19 1.11
N ALA A 166 -2.22 -24.10 2.10
CA ALA A 166 -1.45 -23.91 3.32
C ALA A 166 0.01 -23.58 2.97
N GLN A 167 0.55 -22.53 3.61
CA GLN A 167 1.88 -22.00 3.27
C GLN A 167 2.97 -23.04 3.54
N THR A 168 3.70 -23.45 2.51
CA THR A 168 5.02 -24.07 2.70
C THR A 168 6.02 -22.96 3.01
N SER A 169 6.46 -22.91 4.28
CA SER A 169 7.40 -21.92 4.81
C SER A 169 8.72 -21.90 4.01
N THR A 170 8.82 -21.01 3.02
CA THR A 170 10.11 -20.53 2.51
C THR A 170 10.33 -19.15 3.13
N LYS A 171 11.06 -19.13 4.24
CA LYS A 171 11.40 -17.91 4.98
C LYS A 171 12.33 -17.05 4.13
N HIS A 172 11.83 -15.93 3.62
CA HIS A 172 12.69 -14.85 3.15
C HIS A 172 12.72 -13.76 4.21
N HIS A 173 13.84 -13.69 4.94
CA HIS A 173 14.12 -12.61 5.88
C HIS A 173 14.31 -11.31 5.09
N ILE A 174 13.40 -10.34 5.27
CA ILE A 174 13.55 -9.01 4.68
C ILE A 174 14.60 -8.26 5.53
N GLU A 175 15.86 -8.27 5.10
CA GLU A 175 16.81 -7.27 5.57
C GLU A 175 16.26 -5.88 5.24
N ARG A 176 16.26 -4.99 6.24
CA ARG A 176 15.93 -3.56 6.09
C ARG A 176 16.91 -2.88 5.13
N LYS A 177 16.71 -3.04 3.83
CA LYS A 177 17.13 -2.04 2.85
C LYS A 177 15.99 -1.02 2.76
N LYS A 178 16.31 0.26 2.79
CA LYS A 178 15.38 1.40 2.84
C LYS A 178 14.49 1.56 1.57
N GLU A 179 14.29 0.48 0.81
CA GLU A 179 13.61 0.47 -0.49
C GLU A 179 12.49 -0.58 -0.58
N THR A 180 12.24 -1.38 0.46
CA THR A 180 11.40 -2.59 0.34
C THR A 180 9.90 -2.41 0.60
N PHE A 181 9.41 -1.20 0.93
CA PHE A 181 7.96 -0.98 1.04
C PHE A 181 7.29 -0.65 -0.30
N LEU A 182 8.02 -0.04 -1.24
CA LEU A 182 7.53 0.23 -2.59
C LEU A 182 7.23 -1.05 -3.40
N LEU A 183 7.87 -2.18 -3.08
CA LEU A 183 7.73 -3.40 -3.89
C LEU A 183 6.35 -4.06 -3.81
N PHE A 184 5.50 -3.70 -2.85
CA PHE A 184 4.20 -4.35 -2.64
C PHE A 184 3.15 -4.01 -3.72
N PHE A 185 3.39 -3.00 -4.56
CA PHE A 185 2.58 -2.70 -5.75
C PHE A 185 3.38 -2.67 -7.07
N PHE A 186 4.71 -2.78 -7.02
CA PHE A 186 5.60 -2.57 -8.18
C PHE A 186 6.04 -3.82 -8.93
N CYS A 187 5.37 -4.97 -8.78
CA CYS A 187 5.73 -6.13 -9.60
C CYS A 187 5.39 -5.98 -11.10
N GLY A 188 4.78 -4.87 -11.52
CA GLY A 188 4.44 -4.59 -12.91
C GLY A 188 5.32 -3.59 -13.67
N VAL A 189 6.35 -2.97 -13.08
CA VAL A 189 7.10 -1.87 -13.77
C VAL A 189 8.63 -1.93 -13.58
N LEU A 190 9.23 -3.10 -13.42
CA LEU A 190 10.70 -3.24 -13.47
C LEU A 190 11.10 -4.36 -14.43
N SER A 191 10.87 -4.13 -15.73
CA SER A 191 11.73 -4.73 -16.74
C SER A 191 12.97 -3.84 -16.91
N ASP A 192 14.14 -4.45 -16.75
CA ASP A 192 15.46 -3.97 -17.21
C ASP A 192 16.12 -2.76 -16.53
N SER A 193 16.63 -2.98 -15.33
CA SER A 193 17.87 -2.28 -14.91
C SER A 193 18.90 -3.16 -14.19
N SER A 194 18.64 -4.45 -14.00
CA SER A 194 19.56 -5.39 -13.33
C SER A 194 20.62 -6.00 -14.26
N SER A 195 20.61 -5.69 -15.56
CA SER A 195 21.64 -6.14 -16.51
C SER A 195 22.85 -5.19 -16.66
N LEU A 196 22.87 -4.04 -15.96
CA LEU A 196 23.93 -3.03 -16.13
C LEU A 196 24.83 -2.78 -14.91
N LEU A 197 24.66 -3.53 -13.80
CA LEU A 197 25.48 -3.37 -12.59
C LEU A 197 26.53 -4.47 -12.36
N SER A 198 26.84 -5.28 -13.38
CA SER A 198 27.96 -6.24 -13.32
C SER A 198 29.32 -5.68 -13.79
N LYS A 199 29.44 -4.40 -14.15
CA LYS A 199 30.72 -3.80 -14.56
C LYS A 199 31.08 -2.56 -13.74
N LYS A 200 31.50 -2.77 -12.50
CA LYS A 200 32.41 -1.85 -11.79
C LYS A 200 33.61 -2.66 -11.29
N ASN A 201 34.69 -2.60 -12.05
CA ASN A 201 36.06 -2.57 -11.54
C ASN A 201 37.00 -2.25 -12.71
N LYS A 202 37.41 -0.99 -12.80
CA LYS A 202 38.73 -0.59 -13.30
C LYS A 202 39.00 0.84 -12.80
N ASN A 203 40.02 0.91 -11.95
CA ASN A 203 40.75 2.05 -11.43
C ASN A 203 40.80 3.24 -12.42
N TYR A 204 40.50 4.45 -11.96
CA TYR A 204 41.42 5.47 -11.47
C TYR A 204 40.60 6.63 -10.87
#